data_AF-A0A7S4VVG6-F1
#
_entry.id   AF-A0A7S4VVG6-F1
#
_cell.length_a   1.000
_cell.length_b   1.000
_cell.length_c   1.000
_cell.angle_alpha   90.00
_cell.angle_beta   90.00
_cell.angle_gamma   90.00
#
_symmetry.space_group_name_H-M   'P 1'
#
loop_
_entity.id
_entity.type
_entity.pdbx_description
1 polymer ?
#
loop_
_entity_poly.entity_id
_entity_poly.type
_entity_poly.pdbx_seq_one_letter_code
_entity_poly.pdbx_strand_id
1 'polypeptide(L)'
;MAPSPFSCSSDEDIMEVRIKTDQYPTETAWILTNTCSSAVVAEAPAGTYTSSNTEYSDKICVPPGGAYSFFITDSFGDGICCSYGEGFYNVLKNDVSMIGGGQFGTQETKTFGQCGTTPPTRAPTRAPTRVPTRAPTRAPRAPTRAPTPVPTRAPTPVPTRAPTPAPQTPPPTPAPQTPPPTPAPQTPPPTPAPLTPPPAPFQAPPPTPAPQTPPPAPFQTPPPTPSASPSPSPTPTFSCPP
;
A
#
# COMPACT_ATOMS: atom_id res chain seq x y z
N MET A 1 28.67 14.08 4.01
CA MET A 1 28.01 13.08 4.86
C MET A 1 26.86 12.50 4.04
N ALA A 2 26.82 11.18 3.82
CA ALA A 2 25.65 10.57 3.21
C ALA A 2 24.46 10.70 4.18
N PRO A 3 23.24 11.02 3.72
CA PRO A 3 22.06 11.03 4.58
C PRO A 3 21.88 9.63 5.18
N SER A 4 21.51 9.57 6.46
CA SER A 4 21.18 8.30 7.11
C SER A 4 20.03 7.65 6.34
N PRO A 5 20.09 6.34 6.04
CA PRO A 5 18.99 5.66 5.38
C PRO A 5 17.75 5.69 6.30
N PHE A 6 16.58 5.88 5.70
CA PHE A 6 15.31 5.70 6.41
C PHE A 6 15.20 4.24 6.88
N SER A 7 14.81 4.04 8.14
CA SER A 7 14.67 2.72 8.74
C SER A 7 13.52 2.69 9.73
N CYS A 8 12.76 1.60 9.72
CA CYS A 8 11.71 1.33 10.70
C CYS A 8 12.23 0.46 11.85
N SER A 9 11.38 0.26 12.86
CA SER A 9 11.66 -0.68 13.95
C SER A 9 11.80 -2.11 13.40
N SER A 10 12.52 -2.98 14.11
CA SER A 10 12.80 -4.36 13.63
C SER A 10 11.56 -5.25 13.47
N ASP A 11 10.44 -4.80 14.00
CA ASP A 11 9.11 -5.42 13.97
C ASP A 11 8.14 -4.71 13.03
N GLU A 12 8.59 -3.76 12.22
CA GLU A 12 7.77 -3.05 11.23
C GLU A 12 8.27 -3.33 9.80
N ASP A 13 7.35 -3.19 8.84
CA ASP A 13 7.69 -3.22 7.41
C ASP A 13 7.84 -1.78 6.88
N ILE A 14 8.72 -1.58 5.91
CA ILE A 14 8.82 -0.31 5.17
C ILE A 14 7.83 -0.36 4.01
N MET A 15 6.86 0.55 4.00
CA MET A 15 6.06 0.86 2.83
C MET A 15 6.67 2.06 2.11
N GLU A 16 6.77 1.99 0.79
CA GLU A 16 7.24 3.08 -0.05
C GLU A 16 6.20 3.37 -1.13
N VAL A 17 5.68 4.60 -1.16
CA VAL A 17 4.82 5.09 -2.24
C VAL A 17 5.70 5.94 -3.15
N ARG A 18 5.93 5.44 -4.37
CA ARG A 18 6.60 6.22 -5.43
C ARG A 18 5.56 6.84 -6.33
N ILE A 19 5.68 8.14 -6.55
CA ILE A 19 4.87 8.90 -7.51
C ILE A 19 5.82 9.56 -8.48
N LYS A 20 5.73 9.22 -9.75
CA LYS A 20 6.28 10.06 -10.82
C LYS A 20 5.13 10.89 -11.38
N THR A 21 5.22 12.21 -11.23
CA THR A 21 4.24 13.14 -11.79
C THR A 21 4.36 13.21 -13.31
N ASP A 22 3.30 13.68 -13.97
CA ASP A 22 3.29 14.06 -15.37
C ASP A 22 3.51 15.59 -15.51
N GLN A 23 2.97 16.23 -16.55
CA GLN A 23 3.05 17.67 -16.72
C GLN A 23 2.19 18.48 -15.72
N TYR A 24 1.23 17.86 -15.04
CA TYR A 24 0.26 18.51 -14.15
C TYR A 24 0.33 17.97 -12.70
N PRO A 25 1.49 18.14 -12.02
CA PRO A 25 1.77 17.48 -10.74
C PRO A 25 0.79 17.84 -9.60
N THR A 26 0.18 19.02 -9.65
CA THR A 26 -0.68 19.52 -8.56
C THR A 26 -2.02 18.80 -8.47
N GLU A 27 -2.39 18.03 -9.49
CA GLU A 27 -3.67 17.35 -9.61
C GLU A 27 -3.68 16.01 -8.88
N THR A 28 -2.50 15.42 -8.72
CA THR A 28 -2.32 14.12 -8.07
C THR A 28 -2.47 14.23 -6.56
N ALA A 29 -3.33 13.39 -5.99
CA ALA A 29 -3.43 13.16 -4.55
C ALA A 29 -3.62 11.67 -4.26
N TRP A 30 -3.26 11.21 -3.07
CA TRP A 30 -3.47 9.82 -2.69
C TRP A 30 -3.62 9.64 -1.17
N ILE A 31 -4.26 8.52 -0.80
CA ILE A 31 -4.46 8.07 0.57
C ILE A 31 -4.10 6.58 0.63
N LEU A 32 -3.27 6.22 1.59
CA LEU A 32 -2.95 4.84 1.95
C LEU A 32 -3.62 4.49 3.28
N THR A 33 -4.48 3.47 3.26
CA THR A 33 -5.25 3.02 4.42
C THR A 33 -4.88 1.59 4.77
N ASN A 34 -4.63 1.30 6.05
CA ASN A 34 -4.62 -0.05 6.57
C ASN A 34 -6.07 -0.52 6.74
N THR A 35 -6.51 -1.47 5.92
CA THR A 35 -7.91 -1.92 5.90
C THR A 35 -8.25 -2.87 7.04
N CYS A 36 -7.26 -3.36 7.78
CA CYS A 36 -7.50 -4.19 8.97
C CYS A 36 -7.87 -3.35 10.18
N SER A 37 -7.25 -2.17 10.33
CA SER A 37 -7.55 -1.22 11.41
C SER A 37 -8.43 -0.05 10.98
N SER A 38 -8.71 0.07 9.67
CA SER A 38 -9.33 1.22 9.03
C SER A 38 -8.58 2.55 9.26
N ALA A 39 -7.29 2.48 9.60
CA ALA A 39 -6.47 3.67 9.86
C ALA A 39 -5.83 4.18 8.56
N VAL A 40 -5.89 5.49 8.32
CA VAL A 40 -5.04 6.16 7.32
C VAL A 40 -3.61 6.13 7.85
N VAL A 41 -2.69 5.51 7.09
CA VAL A 41 -1.28 5.38 7.48
C VAL A 41 -0.40 6.43 6.82
N ALA A 42 -0.82 6.94 5.65
CA ALA A 42 -0.13 7.99 4.92
C ALA A 42 -1.08 8.61 3.89
N GLU A 43 -0.83 9.86 3.53
CA GLU A 43 -1.56 10.56 2.47
C GLU A 43 -0.71 11.69 1.89
N ALA A 44 -0.99 12.06 0.64
CA ALA A 44 -0.52 13.29 0.02
C ALA A 44 -1.73 14.01 -0.60
N PRO A 45 -2.15 15.18 -0.09
CA PRO A 45 -3.25 15.95 -0.65
C PRO A 45 -2.86 16.58 -2.01
N ALA A 46 -3.87 16.97 -2.79
CA ALA A 46 -3.64 17.71 -4.04
C ALA A 46 -2.83 18.98 -3.79
N GLY A 47 -1.94 19.33 -4.73
CA GLY A 47 -0.99 20.43 -4.59
C GLY A 47 0.26 20.11 -3.76
N THR A 48 0.39 18.90 -3.20
CA THR A 48 1.65 18.46 -2.57
C THR A 48 2.80 18.45 -3.56
N TYR A 49 2.56 17.93 -4.76
CA TYR A 49 3.56 17.87 -5.82
C TYR A 49 3.45 19.10 -6.72
N THR A 50 4.60 19.74 -6.99
CA THR A 50 4.67 21.01 -7.74
C THR A 50 5.62 20.97 -8.92
N SER A 51 6.49 19.96 -9.00
CA SER A 51 7.42 19.78 -10.12
C SER A 51 6.89 18.73 -11.08
N SER A 52 6.87 19.07 -12.37
CA SER A 52 6.43 18.17 -13.42
C SER A 52 7.47 17.10 -13.72
N ASN A 53 7.01 15.95 -14.22
CA ASN A 53 7.86 14.81 -14.63
C ASN A 53 8.89 14.39 -13.56
N THR A 54 8.53 14.53 -12.29
CA THR A 54 9.44 14.36 -11.15
C THR A 54 9.00 13.16 -10.32
N GLU A 55 9.98 12.36 -9.90
CA GLU A 55 9.75 11.21 -9.02
C GLU A 55 9.90 11.61 -7.55
N TYR A 56 8.86 11.29 -6.78
CA TYR A 56 8.76 11.46 -5.34
C TYR A 56 8.65 10.09 -4.69
N SER A 57 9.19 9.97 -3.47
CA SER A 57 9.22 8.73 -2.70
C SER A 57 8.88 9.02 -1.25
N ASP A 58 7.72 8.55 -0.81
CA ASP A 58 7.27 8.64 0.58
C ASP A 58 7.46 7.28 1.26
N LYS A 59 8.31 7.22 2.30
CA LYS A 59 8.60 6.00 3.08
C LYS A 59 7.92 6.07 4.44
N ILE A 60 7.16 5.02 4.77
CA ILE A 60 6.33 4.95 5.97
C ILE A 60 6.52 3.60 6.65
N CYS A 61 6.60 3.61 7.98
CA CYS A 61 6.63 2.39 8.78
C CYS A 61 5.20 1.89 8.99
N VAL A 62 4.99 0.61 8.68
CA VAL A 62 3.67 -0.03 8.84
C VAL A 62 3.79 -1.32 9.64
N PRO A 63 2.72 -1.75 10.34
CA PRO A 63 2.72 -3.01 11.07
C PRO A 63 3.10 -4.21 10.17
N PRO A 64 3.73 -5.23 10.75
CA PRO A 64 4.17 -6.40 10.02
C PRO A 64 2.97 -7.22 9.61
N GLY A 65 2.77 -7.37 8.31
CA GLY A 65 1.54 -7.93 7.76
C GLY A 65 0.33 -6.99 7.91
N GLY A 66 -0.74 -7.31 7.18
CA GLY A 66 -1.89 -6.43 7.04
C GLY A 66 -2.35 -6.34 5.59
N ALA A 67 -3.55 -5.83 5.42
CA ALA A 67 -4.12 -5.46 4.13
C ALA A 67 -4.17 -3.94 4.04
N TYR A 68 -3.89 -3.44 2.84
CA TYR A 68 -3.80 -2.02 2.56
C TYR A 68 -4.63 -1.67 1.33
N SER A 69 -5.20 -0.48 1.35
CA SER A 69 -5.91 0.13 0.23
C SER A 69 -5.18 1.40 -0.14
N PHE A 70 -4.77 1.49 -1.40
CA PHE A 70 -4.22 2.71 -1.99
C PHE A 70 -5.29 3.33 -2.88
N PHE A 71 -5.67 4.55 -2.55
CA PHE A 71 -6.61 5.36 -3.31
C PHE A 71 -5.86 6.55 -3.88
N ILE A 72 -5.85 6.70 -5.19
CA ILE A 72 -5.22 7.82 -5.90
C ILE A 72 -6.28 8.57 -6.68
N THR A 73 -6.17 9.90 -6.73
CA THR A 73 -7.05 10.79 -7.46
C THR A 73 -6.26 11.72 -8.35
N ASP A 74 -6.91 12.11 -9.44
CA ASP A 74 -6.47 13.16 -10.34
C ASP A 74 -7.64 14.13 -10.58
N SER A 75 -7.43 15.43 -10.31
CA SER A 75 -8.52 16.41 -10.32
C SER A 75 -9.00 16.78 -11.73
N PHE A 76 -8.19 16.58 -12.77
CA PHE A 76 -8.56 16.86 -14.16
C PHE A 76 -9.23 15.66 -14.82
N GLY A 77 -8.86 14.45 -14.38
CA GLY A 77 -9.53 13.20 -14.70
C GLY A 77 -8.94 12.46 -15.90
N ASP A 78 -7.74 12.80 -16.32
CA ASP A 78 -6.95 12.07 -17.32
C ASP A 78 -5.91 11.13 -16.68
N GLY A 79 -5.75 11.20 -15.36
CA GLY A 79 -4.79 10.42 -14.61
C GLY A 79 -3.37 10.94 -14.85
N ILE A 80 -2.39 10.27 -14.24
CA ILE A 80 -1.00 10.75 -14.26
C ILE A 80 -0.21 10.22 -15.46
N CYS A 81 -0.87 9.75 -16.52
CA CYS A 81 -0.23 9.06 -17.64
C CYS A 81 -0.76 9.40 -19.03
N CYS A 82 0.24 9.41 -19.92
CA CYS A 82 0.35 8.90 -21.28
C CYS A 82 0.30 10.01 -22.33
N SER A 83 -0.66 10.93 -22.21
CA SER A 83 -0.79 12.04 -23.17
C SER A 83 0.06 13.24 -22.76
N TYR A 84 0.15 13.50 -21.45
CA TYR A 84 0.80 14.68 -20.87
C TYR A 84 2.01 14.33 -20.00
N GLY A 85 2.56 13.13 -20.16
CA GLY A 85 3.73 12.67 -19.44
C GLY A 85 3.64 11.20 -19.08
N GLU A 86 4.79 10.56 -18.90
CA GLU A 86 4.89 9.15 -18.50
C GLU A 86 5.03 9.09 -16.97
N GLY A 87 4.02 9.60 -16.27
CA GLY A 87 3.90 9.50 -14.83
C GLY A 87 3.35 8.13 -14.40
N PHE A 88 3.58 7.77 -13.14
CA PHE A 88 3.14 6.50 -12.58
C PHE A 88 3.08 6.58 -11.06
N TYR A 89 2.37 5.63 -10.46
CA TYR A 89 2.55 5.29 -9.06
C TYR A 89 3.02 3.84 -8.92
N ASN A 90 3.79 3.58 -7.87
CA ASN A 90 4.21 2.24 -7.48
C ASN A 90 4.27 2.17 -5.95
N VAL A 91 3.52 1.24 -5.37
CA VAL A 91 3.55 1.01 -3.92
C VAL A 91 4.36 -0.25 -3.65
N LEU A 92 5.44 -0.09 -2.90
CA LEU A 92 6.37 -1.16 -2.56
C LEU A 92 6.29 -1.46 -1.07
N LYS A 93 6.47 -2.73 -0.72
CA LYS A 93 6.63 -3.19 0.65
C LYS A 93 7.96 -3.93 0.77
N ASN A 94 8.87 -3.43 1.61
CA ASN A 94 10.24 -3.93 1.76
C ASN A 94 10.92 -4.11 0.38
N ASP A 95 10.88 -3.05 -0.45
CA ASP A 95 11.42 -2.99 -1.82
C ASP A 95 10.73 -3.91 -2.85
N VAL A 96 9.66 -4.62 -2.48
CA VAL A 96 8.86 -5.45 -3.40
C VAL A 96 7.65 -4.66 -3.88
N SER A 97 7.52 -4.45 -5.19
CA SER A 97 6.34 -3.81 -5.78
C SER A 97 5.09 -4.67 -5.54
N MET A 98 4.10 -4.08 -4.87
CA MET A 98 2.83 -4.73 -4.54
C MET A 98 1.75 -4.37 -5.55
N ILE A 99 1.66 -3.09 -5.91
CA ILE A 99 0.71 -2.53 -6.87
C ILE A 99 1.36 -1.35 -7.62
N GLY A 100 0.88 -1.09 -8.83
CA GLY A 100 1.28 0.08 -9.60
C GLY A 100 0.25 0.43 -10.67
N GLY A 101 0.42 1.62 -11.25
CA GLY A 101 -0.47 2.15 -12.27
C GLY A 101 -0.09 3.56 -12.69
N GLY A 102 -0.98 4.21 -13.42
CA GLY A 102 -0.79 5.59 -13.88
C GLY A 102 -1.89 6.05 -14.81
N GLN A 103 -2.42 5.13 -15.64
CA GLN A 103 -3.56 5.39 -16.51
C GLN A 103 -4.88 5.08 -15.79
N PHE A 104 -5.53 6.12 -15.30
CA PHE A 104 -6.88 6.09 -14.71
C PHE A 104 -7.61 7.39 -15.08
N GLY A 105 -8.91 7.48 -14.78
CA GLY A 105 -9.66 8.73 -14.98
C GLY A 105 -9.44 9.69 -13.82
N THR A 106 -10.50 10.00 -13.08
CA THR A 106 -10.42 10.84 -11.87
C THR A 106 -9.85 10.14 -10.64
N GLN A 107 -9.90 8.81 -10.60
CA GLN A 107 -9.42 8.04 -9.45
C GLN A 107 -9.17 6.57 -9.77
N GLU A 108 -8.35 5.93 -8.94
CA GLU A 108 -8.16 4.47 -8.91
C GLU A 108 -8.02 4.00 -7.46
N THR A 109 -8.57 2.82 -7.16
CA THR A 109 -8.33 2.12 -5.88
C THR A 109 -7.71 0.76 -6.17
N LYS A 110 -6.58 0.45 -5.53
CA LYS A 110 -6.01 -0.90 -5.53
C LYS A 110 -5.74 -1.36 -4.11
N THR A 111 -6.01 -2.63 -3.82
CA THR A 111 -5.78 -3.25 -2.52
C THR A 111 -4.77 -4.38 -2.63
N PHE A 112 -4.01 -4.60 -1.55
CA PHE A 112 -3.06 -5.69 -1.46
C PHE A 112 -2.86 -6.14 -0.01
N GLY A 113 -2.29 -7.33 0.16
CA GLY A 113 -2.12 -7.95 1.48
C GLY A 113 -3.41 -8.57 2.03
N GLN A 114 -3.31 -9.12 3.22
CA GLN A 114 -4.42 -9.80 3.91
C GLN A 114 -4.32 -9.51 5.41
N CYS A 115 -5.47 -9.37 6.07
CA CYS A 115 -5.51 -9.25 7.53
C CYS A 115 -5.19 -10.62 8.14
N GLY A 116 -3.97 -10.77 8.66
CA GLY A 116 -3.60 -11.91 9.48
C GLY A 116 -4.32 -11.84 10.82
N THR A 117 -4.78 -12.98 11.34
CA THR A 117 -5.45 -13.05 12.65
C THR A 117 -4.49 -13.07 13.83
N THR A 118 -3.17 -13.11 13.61
CA THR A 118 -2.15 -12.94 14.66
C THR A 118 -0.81 -12.55 14.01
N PRO A 119 0.03 -11.73 14.68
CA PRO A 119 1.42 -11.55 14.27
C PRO A 119 2.11 -12.92 14.28
N PRO A 120 2.98 -13.26 13.31
CA PRO A 120 3.85 -14.41 13.46
C PRO A 120 4.74 -14.14 14.67
N THR A 121 4.42 -14.79 15.80
CA THR A 121 5.30 -14.80 16.96
C THR A 121 6.59 -15.42 16.45
N ARG A 122 7.66 -14.64 16.29
CA ARG A 122 9.00 -15.20 16.12
C ARG A 122 9.18 -16.15 17.29
N ALA A 123 9.13 -17.46 17.03
CA ALA A 123 9.33 -18.46 18.06
C ALA A 123 10.65 -18.10 18.77
N PRO A 124 10.69 -18.10 20.11
CA PRO A 124 11.92 -17.74 20.80
C PRO A 124 12.98 -18.75 20.39
N THR A 125 14.02 -18.26 19.70
CA THR A 125 15.24 -19.04 19.45
C THR A 125 15.77 -19.44 20.82
N ARG A 126 15.59 -20.71 21.20
CA ARG A 126 16.26 -21.27 22.37
C ARG A 126 17.75 -21.00 22.19
N ALA A 127 18.30 -20.10 22.99
CA ALA A 127 19.73 -19.91 23.08
C ALA A 127 20.37 -21.30 23.30
N PRO A 128 21.42 -21.67 22.56
CA PRO A 128 22.07 -22.95 22.75
C PRO A 128 22.71 -22.94 24.14
N THR A 129 22.20 -23.80 25.04
CA THR A 129 22.84 -24.07 26.33
C THR A 129 24.24 -24.65 26.06
N ARG A 130 25.27 -23.80 26.09
CA ARG A 130 26.65 -24.25 26.21
C ARG A 130 26.81 -24.84 27.61
N VAL A 131 26.68 -26.15 27.71
CA VAL A 131 27.24 -26.89 28.83
C VAL A 131 28.78 -26.86 28.66
N PRO A 132 29.56 -26.33 29.61
CA PRO A 132 31.01 -26.49 29.57
C PRO A 132 31.34 -27.91 30.04
N THR A 133 31.70 -28.79 29.12
CA THR A 133 32.32 -30.07 29.48
C THR A 133 33.66 -29.81 30.14
N ARG A 134 33.87 -30.54 31.25
CA ARG A 134 34.93 -30.42 32.26
C ARG A 134 36.35 -30.26 31.71
N ALA A 135 37.15 -29.56 32.51
CA ALA A 135 38.58 -29.30 32.39
C ALA A 135 39.46 -30.53 32.04
N PRO A 136 40.63 -30.32 31.40
CA PRO A 136 41.57 -31.37 31.03
C PRO A 136 42.59 -31.64 32.15
N THR A 137 42.87 -32.92 32.46
CA THR A 137 44.05 -33.28 33.25
C THR A 137 44.89 -34.31 32.51
N ARG A 138 46.07 -33.86 32.07
CA ARG A 138 47.19 -34.63 31.48
C ARG A 138 47.78 -35.63 32.48
N ALA A 139 48.31 -36.75 31.97
CA ALA A 139 49.74 -37.11 32.10
C ALA A 139 50.13 -38.29 31.16
N PRO A 140 51.43 -38.42 30.76
CA PRO A 140 51.87 -39.20 29.59
C PRO A 140 52.68 -40.48 29.94
N ARG A 141 52.72 -41.44 29.00
CA ARG A 141 53.71 -42.56 28.91
C ARG A 141 53.73 -43.01 27.44
N ALA A 142 54.78 -43.48 26.76
CA ALA A 142 56.24 -43.38 26.72
C ALA A 142 56.61 -43.82 25.27
N PRO A 143 57.79 -43.50 24.70
CA PRO A 143 58.09 -43.78 23.30
C PRO A 143 58.68 -45.18 23.10
N THR A 144 58.35 -45.87 22.00
CA THR A 144 59.14 -47.03 21.54
C THR A 144 59.23 -47.03 20.02
N ARG A 145 60.46 -47.29 19.53
CA ARG A 145 60.98 -47.05 18.19
C ARG A 145 60.72 -48.20 17.19
N ALA A 146 60.40 -47.82 15.94
CA ALA A 146 60.92 -48.28 14.62
C ALA A 146 60.80 -49.77 14.17
N PRO A 147 61.02 -50.14 12.87
CA PRO A 147 60.75 -49.48 11.57
C PRO A 147 59.97 -50.36 10.52
N THR A 148 59.67 -49.75 9.36
CA THR A 148 59.13 -50.11 8.00
C THR A 148 59.23 -51.58 7.46
N PRO A 149 58.46 -52.03 6.41
CA PRO A 149 58.36 -51.41 5.06
C PRO A 149 57.00 -51.46 4.29
N VAL A 150 56.92 -50.56 3.29
CA VAL A 150 56.03 -50.45 2.09
C VAL A 150 56.11 -51.73 1.21
N PRO A 151 55.36 -51.96 0.10
CA PRO A 151 54.27 -51.18 -0.54
C PRO A 151 53.07 -52.03 -1.04
N THR A 152 52.04 -51.43 -1.64
CA THR A 152 51.55 -51.78 -3.00
C THR A 152 50.43 -50.83 -3.47
N ARG A 153 50.58 -50.46 -4.74
CA ARG A 153 49.76 -49.59 -5.58
C ARG A 153 48.35 -50.14 -5.84
N ALA A 154 47.38 -49.24 -6.01
CA ALA A 154 46.49 -49.25 -7.18
C ALA A 154 45.90 -47.84 -7.41
N PRO A 155 45.86 -47.34 -8.66
CA PRO A 155 45.42 -45.99 -8.99
C PRO A 155 43.89 -45.92 -9.22
N THR A 156 43.41 -44.68 -9.14
CA THR A 156 42.07 -44.14 -9.41
C THR A 156 41.41 -44.68 -10.69
N PRO A 157 40.06 -44.56 -10.81
CA PRO A 157 39.61 -43.55 -11.76
C PRO A 157 38.53 -42.62 -11.19
N VAL A 158 38.74 -41.35 -11.49
CA VAL A 158 37.81 -40.23 -11.37
C VAL A 158 36.63 -40.47 -12.31
N PRO A 159 35.36 -40.29 -11.89
CA PRO A 159 34.29 -40.05 -12.83
C PRO A 159 34.26 -38.55 -13.14
N THR A 160 34.74 -38.25 -14.34
CA THR A 160 34.66 -37.00 -15.08
C THR A 160 33.33 -36.28 -14.85
N ARG A 161 33.39 -35.03 -14.35
CA ARG A 161 32.29 -34.07 -14.51
C ARG A 161 32.02 -33.94 -16.01
N ALA A 162 30.82 -34.32 -16.44
CA ALA A 162 30.34 -34.00 -17.78
C ALA A 162 30.46 -32.48 -17.99
N PRO A 163 31.02 -32.03 -19.12
CA PRO A 163 31.11 -30.61 -19.41
C PRO A 163 29.71 -30.06 -19.66
N THR A 164 29.37 -28.99 -18.93
CA THR A 164 28.23 -28.11 -19.25
C THR A 164 28.35 -27.69 -20.72
N PRO A 165 27.28 -27.80 -21.53
CA PRO A 165 27.29 -27.26 -22.89
C PRO A 165 27.70 -25.79 -22.88
N ALA A 166 28.61 -25.42 -23.78
CA ALA A 166 28.95 -24.01 -23.99
C ALA A 166 27.67 -23.22 -24.31
N PRO A 167 27.55 -21.96 -23.86
CA PRO A 167 26.42 -21.11 -24.22
C PRO A 167 26.31 -21.04 -25.74
N GLN A 168 25.21 -21.53 -26.29
CA GLN A 168 24.86 -21.24 -27.66
C GLN A 168 24.46 -19.76 -27.70
N THR A 169 25.29 -18.93 -28.32
CA THR A 169 24.90 -17.56 -28.69
C THR A 169 23.63 -17.63 -29.53
N PRO A 170 22.56 -16.91 -29.16
CA PRO A 170 21.39 -16.80 -30.03
C PRO A 170 21.83 -16.22 -31.39
N PRO A 171 21.14 -16.60 -32.49
CA PRO A 171 21.43 -16.02 -33.80
C PRO A 171 21.32 -14.49 -33.75
N PRO A 172 22.12 -13.75 -34.54
CA PRO A 172 22.06 -12.30 -34.56
C PRO A 172 20.65 -11.83 -34.92
N THR A 173 20.11 -10.95 -34.08
CA THR A 173 18.87 -10.24 -34.34
C THR A 173 18.96 -9.56 -35.72
N PRO A 174 17.95 -9.71 -36.59
CA PRO A 174 17.92 -9.00 -37.86
C PRO A 174 18.13 -7.50 -37.63
N ALA A 175 18.97 -6.86 -38.45
CA ALA A 175 19.18 -5.42 -38.38
C ALA A 175 17.83 -4.69 -38.45
N PRO A 176 17.63 -3.60 -37.69
CA PRO A 176 16.41 -2.81 -37.76
C PRO A 176 16.14 -2.41 -39.21
N GLN A 177 15.06 -2.93 -39.78
CA GLN A 177 14.57 -2.42 -41.05
C GLN A 177 13.97 -1.05 -40.77
N THR A 178 14.55 -0.02 -41.37
CA THR A 178 14.02 1.34 -41.29
C THR A 178 12.59 1.31 -41.82
N PRO A 179 11.58 1.72 -41.04
CA PRO A 179 10.23 1.83 -41.56
C PRO A 179 10.22 2.81 -42.75
N PRO A 180 9.35 2.60 -43.75
CA PRO A 180 9.21 3.54 -44.86
C PRO A 180 8.87 4.94 -44.31
N PRO A 181 9.33 6.01 -44.97
CA PRO A 181 9.07 7.37 -44.51
C PRO A 181 7.58 7.63 -44.40
N THR A 182 7.15 8.11 -43.23
CA THR A 182 5.78 8.56 -42.97
C THR A 182 5.39 9.61 -44.02
N PRO A 183 4.23 9.49 -44.69
CA PRO A 183 3.75 10.52 -45.60
C PRO A 183 3.71 11.88 -44.90
N ALA A 184 4.11 12.93 -45.62
CA ALA A 184 4.05 14.29 -45.10
C ALA A 184 2.62 14.61 -44.61
N PRO A 185 2.47 15.34 -43.48
CA PRO A 185 1.15 15.73 -42.98
C PRO A 185 0.38 16.46 -44.07
N GLN A 186 -0.71 15.84 -44.53
CA GLN A 186 -1.66 16.53 -45.39
C GLN A 186 -2.49 17.42 -44.50
N THR A 187 -2.41 18.73 -44.71
CA THR A 187 -3.25 19.71 -44.02
C THR A 187 -4.71 19.36 -44.33
N PRO A 188 -5.55 19.06 -43.33
CA PRO A 188 -6.96 18.83 -43.59
C PRO A 188 -7.58 20.10 -44.20
N PRO A 189 -8.57 19.95 -45.10
CA PRO A 189 -9.29 21.09 -45.64
C PRO A 189 -9.92 21.90 -44.50
N PRO A 190 -10.03 23.23 -44.64
CA PRO A 190 -10.60 24.08 -43.60
C PRO A 190 -12.03 23.63 -43.29
N THR A 191 -12.30 23.37 -42.01
CA THR A 191 -13.63 23.06 -41.50
C THR A 191 -14.60 24.19 -41.85
N PRO A 192 -15.77 23.92 -42.45
CA PRO A 192 -16.79 24.93 -42.69
C PRO A 192 -17.17 25.64 -41.40
N ALA A 193 -17.36 26.95 -41.47
CA ALA A 193 -17.83 27.73 -40.33
C ALA A 193 -19.17 27.16 -39.80
N PRO A 194 -19.37 27.10 -38.47
CA PRO A 194 -20.62 26.63 -37.90
C PRO A 194 -21.80 27.47 -38.41
N LEU A 195 -22.78 26.81 -39.05
CA LEU A 195 -24.03 27.45 -39.49
C LEU A 195 -25.05 27.62 -38.34
N THR A 196 -24.66 27.28 -37.11
CA THR A 196 -25.52 27.43 -35.94
C THR A 196 -25.42 28.85 -35.39
N PRO A 197 -26.52 29.60 -35.29
CA PRO A 197 -26.52 30.89 -34.62
C PRO A 197 -26.08 30.71 -33.15
N PRO A 198 -25.39 31.70 -32.56
CA PRO A 198 -24.99 31.64 -31.17
C PRO A 198 -26.24 31.46 -30.28
N PRO A 199 -26.17 30.62 -29.24
CA PRO A 199 -27.28 30.45 -28.31
C PRO A 199 -27.61 31.80 -27.68
N ALA A 200 -28.91 32.09 -27.54
CA ALA A 200 -29.40 33.29 -26.90
C ALA A 200 -28.77 33.44 -25.50
N PRO A 201 -28.48 34.67 -25.04
CA PRO A 201 -27.92 34.89 -23.71
C PRO A 201 -28.81 34.20 -22.67
N PHE A 202 -28.19 33.34 -21.85
CA PHE A 202 -28.86 32.66 -20.76
C PHE A 202 -29.61 33.69 -19.91
N GLN A 203 -30.93 33.61 -19.91
CA GLN A 203 -31.75 34.40 -18.99
C GLN A 203 -31.34 33.99 -17.57
N ALA A 204 -31.06 34.99 -16.73
CA ALA A 204 -30.74 34.76 -15.34
C ALA A 204 -31.84 33.89 -14.69
N PRO A 205 -31.48 32.88 -13.89
CA PRO A 205 -32.48 32.07 -13.21
C PRO A 205 -33.38 32.97 -12.34
N PRO A 206 -34.67 32.64 -12.21
CA PRO A 206 -35.57 33.40 -11.35
C PRO A 206 -35.02 33.42 -9.90
N PRO A 207 -35.21 34.51 -9.14
CA PRO A 207 -34.72 34.61 -7.78
C PRO A 207 -35.29 33.47 -6.94
N THR A 208 -34.41 32.77 -6.22
CA THR A 208 -34.77 31.71 -5.27
C THR A 208 -35.83 32.26 -4.31
N PRO A 209 -36.97 31.56 -4.10
CA PRO A 209 -37.97 31.97 -3.12
C PRO A 209 -37.32 32.11 -1.74
N ALA A 210 -37.62 33.22 -1.05
CA ALA A 210 -37.17 33.43 0.32
C ALA A 210 -37.60 32.24 1.20
N PRO A 211 -36.79 31.84 2.21
CA PRO A 211 -37.14 30.76 3.12
C PRO A 211 -38.50 31.03 3.75
N GLN A 212 -39.49 30.20 3.43
CA GLN A 212 -40.78 30.27 4.11
C GLN A 212 -40.58 29.76 5.54
N THR A 213 -40.90 30.59 6.52
CA THR A 213 -40.93 30.20 7.92
C THR A 213 -41.86 28.99 8.09
N PRO A 214 -41.41 27.88 8.69
CA PRO A 214 -42.25 26.72 8.88
C PRO A 214 -43.48 27.09 9.74
N PRO A 215 -44.65 26.49 9.48
CA PRO A 215 -45.84 26.74 10.28
C PRO A 215 -45.60 26.31 11.74
N PRO A 216 -46.18 27.02 12.73
CA PRO A 216 -46.00 26.68 14.13
C PRO A 216 -46.52 25.27 14.41
N ALA A 217 -45.76 24.51 15.19
CA ALA A 217 -46.12 23.17 15.61
C ALA A 217 -47.49 23.17 16.31
N PRO A 218 -48.33 22.14 16.13
CA PRO A 218 -49.61 22.04 16.82
C PRO A 218 -49.38 22.01 18.32
N PHE A 219 -50.09 22.89 19.04
CA PHE A 219 -50.11 22.94 20.50
C PHE A 219 -50.53 21.57 21.05
N GLN A 220 -49.58 20.82 21.60
CA GLN A 220 -49.91 19.65 22.41
C GLN A 220 -50.47 20.14 23.74
N THR A 221 -51.74 19.86 23.99
CA THR A 221 -52.38 20.10 25.29
C THR A 221 -51.70 19.25 26.37
N PRO A 222 -51.28 19.83 27.51
CA PRO A 222 -50.72 19.06 28.61
C PRO A 222 -51.75 18.10 29.22
N PRO A 223 -51.33 16.94 29.74
CA PRO A 223 -52.22 15.96 30.35
C PRO A 223 -52.86 16.51 31.65
N PRO A 224 -54.06 16.02 32.02
CA PRO A 224 -54.78 16.53 33.19
C PRO A 224 -54.05 16.17 34.50
N THR A 225 -53.95 17.16 35.39
CA THR A 225 -53.44 17.06 36.75
C THR A 225 -54.33 16.16 37.61
N PRO A 226 -53.79 15.21 38.38
CA PRO A 226 -54.56 14.45 39.35
C PRO A 226 -54.90 15.32 40.57
N SER A 227 -56.21 15.36 40.89
CA SER A 227 -56.80 16.08 42.01
C SER A 227 -56.52 15.39 43.36
N ALA A 228 -56.30 16.18 44.40
CA ALA A 228 -55.92 15.74 45.74
C ALA A 228 -57.12 15.30 46.64
N SER A 229 -56.91 14.19 47.36
CA SER A 229 -57.27 13.82 48.78
C SER A 229 -58.73 13.95 49.31
N PRO A 230 -59.20 13.08 50.26
CA PRO A 230 -58.67 13.05 51.65
C PRO A 230 -58.66 11.69 52.42
N SER A 231 -57.60 11.48 53.24
CA SER A 231 -57.51 11.03 54.68
C SER A 231 -58.31 9.80 55.27
N PRO A 232 -58.07 9.30 56.53
CA PRO A 232 -57.33 8.04 56.79
C PRO A 232 -58.02 6.96 57.69
N SER A 233 -57.37 5.77 57.78
CA SER A 233 -57.42 4.72 58.85
C SER A 233 -58.69 3.86 59.06
N PRO A 234 -58.64 2.68 59.74
CA PRO A 234 -57.55 2.07 60.53
C PRO A 234 -57.19 0.60 60.17
N THR A 235 -56.12 0.13 60.81
CA THR A 235 -55.50 -1.22 60.82
C THR A 235 -56.44 -2.38 61.19
N PRO A 236 -56.08 -3.61 60.78
CA PRO A 236 -56.14 -4.72 61.72
C PRO A 236 -54.85 -5.57 61.76
N THR A 237 -54.42 -5.85 62.99
CA THR A 237 -53.47 -6.88 63.41
C THR A 237 -54.03 -8.28 63.15
N PHE A 238 -53.24 -9.25 62.67
CA PHE A 238 -53.51 -10.66 62.95
C PHE A 238 -52.25 -11.53 63.05
N SER A 239 -52.26 -12.30 64.13
CA SER A 239 -51.22 -13.17 64.68
C SER A 239 -51.03 -14.48 63.91
N CYS A 240 -49.83 -15.07 64.07
CA CYS A 240 -49.46 -16.41 63.58
C CYS A 240 -49.65 -17.48 64.67
N PRO A 241 -49.97 -18.73 64.31
CA PRO A 241 -49.58 -19.91 65.11
C PRO A 241 -49.21 -21.15 64.24
N PRO A 242 -48.91 -22.32 64.84
CA PRO A 242 -48.35 -22.59 66.17
C PRO A 242 -46.87 -23.00 66.15
#